data_AF-A0A820QXU5-F1
#
_entry.id   AF-A0A820QXU5-F1
#
_cell.length_a   1.000
_cell.length_b   1.000
_cell.length_c   1.000
_cell.angle_alpha   90.00
_cell.angle_beta   90.00
_cell.angle_gamma   90.00
#
_symmetry.space_group_name_H-M   'P 1'
#
loop_
_entity.id
_entity.type
_entity.pdbx_description
1 polymer ?
#
loop_
_entity_poly.entity_id
_entity_poly.type
_entity_poly.pdbx_seq_one_letter_code
_entity_poly.pdbx_strand_id
1 'polypeptide(L)'
;QTRNPCAINPCLNGGQCLTNGPGFICNCPATFAGNRCEAPAATPCQPNPCLNGGLCTSQGISFICQCLPTFTGRCCESRVVTTTPFNPCAQSPCQNGAQ
;
A
#
# COMPACT_ATOMS: atom_id res chain seq x y z
N GLN A 1 -27.61 30.91 21.23
CA GLN A 1 -26.46 30.72 20.33
C GLN A 1 -26.43 29.26 19.91
N THR A 2 -26.71 28.95 18.65
CA THR A 2 -26.70 27.57 18.15
C THR A 2 -25.25 27.20 17.86
N ARG A 3 -24.60 26.47 18.79
CA ARG A 3 -23.22 26.02 18.63
C ARG A 3 -23.17 25.06 17.45
N ASN A 4 -22.58 25.47 16.32
CA ASN A 4 -22.28 24.56 15.22
C ASN A 4 -21.03 23.74 15.58
N PRO A 5 -21.15 22.43 15.83
CA PRO A 5 -20.02 21.59 16.24
C PRO A 5 -18.99 21.38 15.10
N CYS A 6 -19.34 21.70 13.85
CA CYS A 6 -18.43 21.68 12.71
C CYS A 6 -17.76 23.03 12.40
N ALA A 7 -18.00 24.09 13.18
CA ALA A 7 -17.49 25.44 12.88
C ALA A 7 -15.95 25.52 12.77
N ILE A 8 -15.23 24.66 13.51
CA ILE A 8 -13.75 24.59 13.48
C ILE A 8 -13.23 23.36 12.71
N ASN A 9 -14.10 22.62 12.03
CA ASN A 9 -13.86 21.29 11.48
C ASN A 9 -13.03 20.37 12.43
N PRO A 10 -13.67 19.63 13.34
CA PRO A 10 -12.97 18.70 14.21
C PRO A 10 -12.37 17.49 13.47
N CYS A 11 -12.71 17.21 12.21
CA CYS A 11 -12.21 16.03 11.50
C CYS A 11 -10.78 16.26 10.99
N LEU A 12 -9.94 15.23 11.09
CA LEU A 12 -8.55 15.21 10.66
C LEU A 12 -8.41 14.54 9.30
N ASN A 13 -7.20 14.63 8.72
CA ASN A 13 -6.80 13.87 7.53
C ASN A 13 -7.76 13.97 6.33
N GLY A 14 -8.38 15.13 6.14
CA GLY A 14 -9.33 15.37 5.04
C GLY A 14 -10.75 14.85 5.30
N GLY A 15 -11.07 14.45 6.53
CA GLY A 15 -12.43 14.07 6.91
C GLY A 15 -13.43 15.22 6.78
N GLN A 16 -14.65 14.88 6.33
CA GLN A 16 -15.75 15.82 6.21
C GLN A 16 -16.57 15.83 7.51
N CYS A 17 -16.69 16.99 8.15
CA CYS A 17 -17.54 17.14 9.32
C CYS A 17 -19.01 17.27 8.95
N LEU A 18 -19.85 16.46 9.60
CA LEU A 18 -21.30 16.49 9.49
C LEU A 18 -21.89 16.76 10.87
N THR A 19 -22.83 17.69 10.96
CA THR A 19 -23.54 17.99 12.21
C THR A 19 -24.49 16.84 12.55
N ASN A 20 -24.46 16.35 13.79
CA ASN A 20 -25.32 15.29 14.28
C ASN A 20 -25.91 15.69 15.65
N GLY A 21 -27.12 16.30 15.61
CA GLY A 21 -27.77 16.84 16.81
C GLY A 21 -26.90 17.89 17.52
N PRO A 22 -26.64 17.76 18.83
CA PRO A 22 -25.75 18.67 19.56
C PRO A 22 -24.25 18.41 19.30
N GLY A 23 -23.90 17.35 18.56
CA GLY A 23 -22.54 16.91 18.29
C GLY A 23 -22.20 16.84 16.80
N PHE A 24 -21.11 16.17 16.47
CA PHE A 24 -20.64 15.99 15.10
C PHE A 24 -20.32 14.51 14.82
N ILE A 25 -20.28 14.16 13.54
CA ILE A 25 -19.71 12.92 13.03
C ILE A 25 -18.76 13.26 11.88
N CYS A 26 -17.66 12.52 11.77
CA CYS A 26 -16.72 12.67 10.68
C CYS A 26 -16.94 11.58 9.63
N ASN A 27 -17.12 11.98 8.38
CA ASN A 27 -17.02 11.08 7.24
C ASN A 27 -15.55 11.01 6.83
N CYS A 28 -14.92 9.85 7.06
CA CYS A 28 -13.49 9.67 6.83
C CYS A 28 -13.19 9.18 5.42
N PRO A 29 -12.08 9.63 4.80
CA PRO A 29 -11.56 9.00 3.59
C PRO A 29 -11.27 7.52 3.84
N ALA A 30 -11.28 6.71 2.78
CA ALA A 30 -11.11 5.25 2.87
C ALA A 30 -9.82 4.78 3.58
N THR A 31 -8.79 5.64 3.64
CA THR A 31 -7.50 5.35 4.29
C THR A 31 -7.42 5.83 5.74
N PHE A 32 -8.50 6.38 6.31
CA PHE A 32 -8.55 6.85 7.69
C PHE A 32 -9.80 6.36 8.42
N ALA A 33 -9.69 6.26 9.74
CA ALA A 33 -10.70 5.75 10.65
C ALA A 33 -10.61 6.47 12.01
N GLY A 34 -11.56 6.17 12.89
CA GLY A 34 -11.70 6.84 14.19
C GLY A 34 -12.74 7.96 14.16
N ASN A 35 -13.11 8.45 15.33
CA ASN A 35 -14.20 9.42 15.47
C ASN A 35 -13.89 10.76 14.80
N ARG A 36 -12.59 11.08 14.63
CA ARG A 36 -12.09 12.27 13.98
C ARG A 36 -11.21 11.94 12.78
N CYS A 37 -11.25 10.71 12.26
CA CYS A 37 -10.34 10.25 11.18
C CYS A 37 -8.85 10.35 11.56
N GLU A 38 -8.54 10.23 12.86
CA GLU A 38 -7.20 10.38 13.43
C GLU A 38 -6.30 9.17 13.18
N ALA A 39 -6.89 7.99 12.96
CA ALA A 39 -6.17 6.75 12.77
C ALA A 39 -6.14 6.36 11.29
N PRO A 40 -5.07 5.72 10.80
CA PRO A 40 -5.09 5.06 9.51
C PRO A 40 -6.14 3.95 9.50
N ALA A 41 -6.88 3.81 8.40
CA ALA A 41 -7.82 2.70 8.24
C ALA A 41 -7.03 1.39 8.08
N ALA A 42 -7.51 0.33 8.71
CA ALA A 42 -6.95 -1.01 8.52
C ALA A 42 -7.24 -1.46 7.08
N THR A 43 -6.25 -1.34 6.22
CA THR A 43 -6.27 -1.90 4.86
C THR A 43 -5.23 -3.02 4.77
N PRO A 44 -5.33 -3.92 3.78
CA PRO A 44 -4.30 -4.94 3.57
C PRO A 44 -2.89 -4.36 3.33
N CYS A 45 -2.79 -3.06 2.98
CA CYS A 45 -1.54 -2.35 2.80
C CYS A 45 -1.18 -1.39 3.96
N GLN A 46 -1.93 -1.38 5.06
CA GLN A 46 -1.60 -0.57 6.24
C GLN A 46 -1.56 -1.41 7.53
N PRO A 47 -0.37 -1.51 8.19
CA PRO A 47 0.93 -1.00 7.72
C PRO A 47 1.40 -1.69 6.44
N ASN A 48 2.30 -1.07 5.66
CA ASN A 48 2.77 -1.64 4.39
C ASN A 48 3.44 -3.00 4.66
N PRO A 49 2.88 -4.12 4.16
CA PRO A 49 3.45 -5.46 4.39
C PRO A 49 4.66 -5.73 3.49
N CYS A 50 4.86 -4.96 2.42
CA CYS A 50 5.93 -5.16 1.46
C CYS A 50 7.26 -4.60 2.00
N LEU A 51 8.24 -5.49 2.10
CA LEU A 51 9.60 -5.18 2.54
C LEU A 51 10.45 -4.69 1.37
N ASN A 52 11.67 -4.24 1.69
CA ASN A 52 12.72 -3.93 0.72
C ASN A 52 12.28 -2.95 -0.39
N GLY A 53 11.43 -1.98 -0.05
CA GLY A 53 10.93 -0.97 -0.99
C GLY A 53 9.85 -1.47 -1.96
N GLY A 54 9.24 -2.63 -1.71
CA GLY A 54 8.13 -3.14 -2.52
C GLY A 54 6.90 -2.23 -2.46
N LEU A 55 6.23 -2.07 -3.61
CA LEU A 55 4.98 -1.31 -3.69
C LEU A 55 3.80 -2.21 -3.33
N CYS A 56 3.02 -1.82 -2.33
CA CYS A 56 1.79 -2.53 -1.95
C CYS A 56 0.59 -2.04 -2.74
N THR A 57 -0.18 -2.98 -3.29
CA THR A 57 -1.49 -2.71 -3.90
C THR A 57 -2.55 -3.56 -3.19
N SER A 58 -3.61 -2.93 -2.70
CA SER A 58 -4.73 -3.64 -2.10
C SER A 58 -5.57 -4.34 -3.18
N GLN A 59 -5.94 -5.60 -2.94
CA GLN A 59 -6.86 -6.39 -3.76
C GLN A 59 -7.99 -6.91 -2.87
N GLY A 60 -9.04 -6.11 -2.71
CA GLY A 60 -10.16 -6.41 -1.82
C GLY A 60 -9.68 -6.56 -0.37
N ILE A 61 -9.82 -7.77 0.19
CA ILE A 61 -9.34 -8.12 1.54
C ILE A 61 -7.89 -8.61 1.58
N SER A 62 -7.23 -8.72 0.43
CA SER A 62 -5.83 -9.17 0.29
C SER A 62 -4.93 -8.05 -0.21
N PHE A 63 -3.63 -8.32 -0.31
CA PHE A 63 -2.61 -7.42 -0.87
C PHE A 63 -1.71 -8.13 -1.86
N ILE A 64 -1.13 -7.37 -2.78
CA ILE A 64 -0.03 -7.79 -3.65
C ILE A 64 1.14 -6.84 -3.47
N CYS A 65 2.33 -7.40 -3.31
CA CYS A 65 3.59 -6.65 -3.33
C CYS A 65 4.24 -6.73 -4.70
N GLN A 66 4.49 -5.57 -5.31
CA GLN A 66 5.36 -5.44 -6.47
C GLN A 66 6.80 -5.22 -5.99
N CYS A 67 7.61 -6.27 -6.07
CA CYS A 67 8.98 -6.24 -5.60
C CYS A 67 9.92 -5.53 -6.59
N LEU A 68 10.96 -4.89 -6.06
CA LEU A 68 12.07 -4.43 -6.88
C LEU A 68 12.78 -5.63 -7.53
N PRO A 69 13.47 -5.47 -8.68
CA PRO A 69 14.03 -6.59 -9.46
C PRO A 69 14.97 -7.53 -8.71
N THR A 70 15.60 -7.05 -7.63
CA THR A 70 16.53 -7.81 -6.79
C THR A 70 15.87 -8.47 -5.59
N PHE A 71 14.54 -8.42 -5.48
CA PHE A 71 13.77 -9.02 -4.38
C PHE A 71 12.60 -9.87 -4.87
N THR A 72 12.18 -10.83 -4.05
CA THR A 72 11.11 -11.80 -4.31
C THR A 72 10.46 -12.25 -2.99
N GLY A 73 9.44 -13.08 -3.09
CA GLY A 73 8.58 -13.49 -1.97
C GLY A 73 7.28 -12.70 -1.91
N ARG A 74 6.33 -13.16 -1.09
CA ARG A 74 5.00 -12.53 -0.97
C ARG A 74 5.08 -11.10 -0.46
N CYS A 75 6.06 -10.83 0.40
CA CYS A 75 6.32 -9.55 1.03
C CYS A 75 7.66 -8.97 0.56
N CYS A 76 8.24 -9.44 -0.55
CA CYS A 76 9.55 -9.01 -1.03
C CYS A 76 10.69 -9.22 -0.03
N GLU A 77 10.56 -10.22 0.84
CA GLU A 77 11.47 -10.51 1.94
C GLU A 77 12.80 -11.14 1.51
N SER A 78 12.83 -11.76 0.33
CA SER A 78 13.98 -12.55 -0.15
C SER A 78 14.72 -11.83 -1.26
N ARG A 79 16.06 -11.81 -1.22
CA ARG A 79 16.87 -11.26 -2.32
C ARG A 79 16.96 -12.29 -3.45
N VAL A 80 16.75 -11.83 -4.69
CA VAL A 80 17.05 -12.62 -5.88
C VAL A 80 18.57 -12.69 -6.01
N VAL A 81 19.13 -13.86 -5.71
CA VAL A 81 20.54 -14.14 -5.96
C VAL A 81 20.65 -14.58 -7.41
N THR A 82 21.12 -13.70 -8.29
CA THR A 82 21.40 -13.99 -9.69
C THR A 82 22.68 -14.83 -9.83
N THR A 83 22.80 -15.92 -9.06
CA THR A 83 23.89 -16.90 -9.19
C THR A 83 23.59 -17.94 -10.24
N THR A 84 22.49 -17.86 -11.01
CA THR A 84 22.54 -18.48 -12.33
C THR A 84 23.62 -17.70 -13.08
N PRO A 85 24.79 -18.31 -13.37
CA PRO A 85 25.72 -17.67 -14.27
C PRO A 85 24.90 -17.34 -15.50
N PHE A 86 24.89 -16.08 -15.90
CA PHE A 86 24.47 -15.75 -17.24
C PHE A 86 25.45 -16.49 -18.14
N ASN A 87 25.09 -17.72 -18.51
CA ASN A 87 25.82 -18.53 -19.45
C ASN A 87 25.19 -18.18 -20.79
N PRO A 88 25.79 -17.26 -21.57
CA PRO A 88 25.27 -16.90 -22.88
C PRO A 88 25.17 -18.11 -23.82
N CYS A 89 25.85 -19.22 -23.50
CA CYS A 89 25.78 -20.49 -24.23
C CYS A 89 24.63 -21.40 -23.76
N ALA A 90 24.07 -21.22 -22.56
CA ALA A 90 22.94 -22.01 -22.06
C ALA A 90 21.57 -21.51 -22.58
N GLN A 91 21.53 -20.28 -23.11
CA GLN A 91 20.36 -19.74 -23.82
C GLN A 91 20.38 -20.06 -25.32
N SER A 92 21.31 -20.91 -25.78
CA SER A 92 21.43 -21.41 -27.15
C SER A 92 21.05 -20.43 -28.28
N PRO A 93 21.74 -19.28 -28.45
CA PRO A 93 21.67 -18.54 -29.70
C PRO A 93 22.71 -19.09 -30.69
N CYS A 94 22.85 -20.41 -30.80
CA CYS A 94 23.62 -21.02 -31.89
C CYS A 94 22.68 -21.24 -33.08
N GLN A 95 22.40 -20.18 -33.83
CA GLN A 95 21.95 -20.32 -35.21
C GLN A 95 23.18 -20.21 -36.11
N ASN A 96 23.43 -21.25 -36.91
CA ASN A 96 24.49 -21.35 -37.93
C ASN A 96 25.88 -21.90 -37.50
N GLY A 97 25.93 -22.88 -36.59
CA GLY A 97 26.95 -23.95 -36.64
C GLY A 97 28.44 -23.56 -36.53
N ALA A 98 28.80 -22.48 -35.86
CA ALA A 98 30.21 -22.16 -35.61
C ALA A 98 30.79 -23.07 -34.50
N GLN A 99 31.93 -23.72 -34.81
CA GLN A 99 32.78 -24.49 -33.90
C GLN A 99 33.79 -23.60 -33.19
#